data_AF-A0A084AMP5-F1
#
_entry.id   AF-A0A084AMP5-F1
#
_cell.length_a   1.000
_cell.length_b   1.000
_cell.length_c   1.000
_cell.angle_alpha   90.00
_cell.angle_beta   90.00
_cell.angle_gamma   90.00
#
_symmetry.space_group_name_H-M   'P 1'
#
loop_
_entity.id
_entity.type
_entity.pdbx_description
1 polymer ?
#
loop_
_entity_poly.entity_id
_entity_poly.type
_entity_poly.pdbx_seq_one_letter_code
_entity_poly.pdbx_strand_id
1 'polypeptide(L)'
;MVGQYLVRQAREMLIVEREAFAPGSWEDQDSDGLFTAHNEEPSNLANFVPGGVLPRHEEPSDEKWDTTKGRPDWARDWSYTYLLHAFTPTRWGHEVPGFEHISSRYVLERQSNFARAVYPVARKLHEEGLLDIDDSYLGHEGHYRAWYVNVTG
;
A
#
# COMPACT_ATOMS: atom_id res chain seq x y z
N MET A 1 -14.21 -9.39 18.23
CA MET A 1 -13.25 -9.48 19.35
C MET A 1 -11.88 -9.38 18.68
N VAL A 2 -11.18 -8.25 18.84
CA VAL A 2 -9.89 -8.02 18.15
C VAL A 2 -8.77 -8.41 19.12
N GLY A 3 -7.95 -9.39 18.74
CA GLY A 3 -6.83 -9.83 19.55
C GLY A 3 -5.72 -8.78 19.59
N GLN A 4 -5.35 -8.34 20.79
CA GLN A 4 -4.29 -7.33 20.99
C GLN A 4 -2.88 -7.96 21.13
N TYR A 5 -2.80 -9.28 21.36
CA TYR A 5 -1.55 -9.98 21.65
C TYR A 5 -1.52 -11.34 20.95
N LEU A 6 -0.36 -11.70 20.41
CA LEU A 6 -0.05 -13.08 20.05
C LEU A 6 0.33 -13.81 21.34
N VAL A 7 -0.58 -14.64 21.84
CA VAL A 7 -0.36 -15.44 23.05
C VAL A 7 0.12 -16.83 22.62
N ARG A 8 1.23 -17.29 23.20
CA ARG A 8 1.73 -18.65 22.96
C ARG A 8 0.79 -19.65 23.64
N GLN A 9 0.05 -20.41 22.84
CA GLN A 9 -0.74 -21.54 23.33
C GLN A 9 0.07 -22.83 23.21
N ALA A 10 0.11 -23.63 24.28
CA ALA A 10 0.92 -24.85 24.30
C ALA A 10 0.43 -25.83 23.21
N ARG A 11 1.34 -26.25 22.33
CA ARG A 11 1.10 -27.16 21.18
C ARG A 11 0.39 -26.54 19.97
N GLU A 12 0.23 -25.23 19.92
CA GLU A 12 -0.24 -24.53 18.72
C GLU A 12 0.92 -23.76 18.08
N MET A 13 0.97 -23.78 16.75
CA MET A 13 1.98 -23.10 15.93
C MET A 13 1.28 -22.19 14.94
N LEU A 14 1.62 -20.91 14.96
CA LEU A 14 1.26 -20.00 13.88
C LEU A 14 2.24 -20.24 12.72
N ILE A 15 1.72 -20.78 11.62
CA ILE A 15 2.46 -20.89 10.36
C ILE A 15 1.98 -19.75 9.48
N VAL A 16 2.88 -18.84 9.15
CA VAL A 16 2.63 -17.73 8.22
C VAL A 16 3.52 -17.95 7.02
N GLU A 17 2.98 -17.78 5.82
CA GLU A 17 3.82 -17.76 4.63
C GLU A 17 4.75 -16.55 4.65
N ARG A 18 5.98 -16.72 4.16
CA ARG A 18 6.98 -15.63 4.15
C ARG A 18 6.42 -14.38 3.47
N GLU A 19 5.74 -14.54 2.35
CA GLU A 19 5.16 -13.43 1.58
C GLU A 19 3.99 -12.76 2.31
N ALA A 20 3.30 -13.44 3.23
CA ALA A 20 2.24 -12.84 4.05
C ALA A 20 2.80 -11.98 5.20
N PHE A 21 4.04 -12.24 5.64
CA PHE A 21 4.69 -11.54 6.75
C PHE A 21 5.70 -10.48 6.29
N ALA A 22 6.42 -10.73 5.20
CA ALA A 22 7.42 -9.84 4.61
C ALA A 22 7.46 -10.05 3.08
N PRO A 23 6.55 -9.42 2.31
CA PRO A 23 6.41 -9.61 0.85
C PRO A 23 7.54 -9.02 -0.02
N GLY A 24 8.79 -9.07 0.44
CA GLY A 24 9.95 -8.59 -0.31
C GLY A 24 11.23 -8.55 0.54
N SER A 25 12.30 -8.04 -0.05
CA SER A 25 13.59 -7.80 0.61
C SER A 25 14.00 -6.32 0.52
N TRP A 26 15.27 -6.03 0.81
CA TRP A 26 15.87 -4.71 0.64
C TRP A 26 16.71 -4.60 -0.63
N GLU A 27 16.67 -5.61 -1.50
CA GLU A 27 17.38 -5.61 -2.77
C GLU A 27 16.71 -4.63 -3.76
N ASP A 28 17.50 -4.11 -4.70
CA ASP A 28 17.05 -3.10 -5.67
C ASP A 28 15.84 -3.58 -6.48
N GLN A 29 15.81 -4.87 -6.86
CA GLN A 29 14.73 -5.47 -7.64
C GLN A 29 13.39 -5.49 -6.90
N ASP A 30 13.42 -5.74 -5.59
CA ASP A 30 12.20 -5.72 -4.77
C ASP A 30 11.74 -4.28 -4.50
N SER A 31 12.68 -3.35 -4.39
CA SER A 31 12.39 -1.91 -4.32
C SER A 31 11.75 -1.41 -5.61
N ASP A 32 12.28 -1.81 -6.76
CA ASP A 32 11.70 -1.50 -8.07
C ASP A 32 10.30 -2.09 -8.18
N GLY A 33 10.14 -3.37 -7.85
CA GLY A 33 8.85 -4.04 -7.88
C GLY A 33 7.81 -3.42 -6.95
N LEU A 34 8.24 -2.81 -5.84
CA LEU A 34 7.36 -2.16 -4.88
C LEU A 34 6.99 -0.73 -5.30
N PHE A 35 7.96 0.07 -5.74
CA PHE A 35 7.80 1.52 -5.88
C PHE A 35 7.61 2.02 -7.32
N THR A 36 7.97 1.25 -8.35
CA THR A 36 7.86 1.68 -9.75
C THR A 36 6.42 2.09 -10.07
N ALA A 37 6.27 3.27 -10.67
CA ALA A 37 4.99 3.75 -11.16
C ALA A 37 4.72 3.19 -12.56
N HIS A 38 3.63 2.44 -12.69
CA HIS A 38 3.12 1.88 -13.93
C HIS A 38 2.16 2.87 -14.59
N ASN A 39 2.72 3.90 -15.24
CA ASN A 39 1.97 4.99 -15.87
C ASN A 39 1.09 4.56 -17.06
N GLU A 40 1.31 3.34 -17.57
CA GLU A 40 0.45 2.66 -18.54
C GLU A 40 -0.94 2.29 -17.97
N GLU A 41 -1.07 2.16 -16.65
CA GLU A 41 -2.34 1.92 -15.99
C GLU A 41 -3.09 3.24 -15.76
N PRO A 42 -4.41 3.28 -15.96
CA PRO A 42 -5.20 4.47 -15.66
C PRO A 42 -5.05 4.89 -14.19
N SER A 43 -4.67 6.14 -13.97
CA SER A 43 -4.66 6.73 -12.63
C SER A 43 -6.08 6.76 -12.04
N ASN A 44 -6.22 6.41 -10.77
CA ASN A 44 -7.47 6.59 -10.03
C ASN A 44 -7.89 8.07 -9.90
N LEU A 45 -6.97 9.01 -10.14
CA LEU A 45 -7.23 10.45 -10.13
C LEU A 45 -7.58 11.02 -11.52
N ALA A 46 -7.51 10.22 -12.59
CA ALA A 46 -7.70 10.71 -13.96
C ALA A 46 -9.05 11.42 -14.19
N ASN A 47 -10.09 10.98 -13.49
CA ASN A 47 -11.44 11.57 -13.54
C ASN A 47 -11.85 12.17 -12.18
N PHE A 48 -10.89 12.55 -11.34
CA PHE A 48 -11.17 13.11 -10.03
C PHE A 48 -11.89 14.46 -10.16
N VAL A 49 -12.98 14.60 -9.44
CA VAL A 49 -13.71 15.86 -9.28
C VAL A 49 -13.51 16.31 -7.84
N PRO A 50 -13.16 17.58 -7.57
CA PRO A 50 -13.06 18.09 -6.21
C PRO A 50 -14.32 17.79 -5.38
N GLY A 51 -14.15 17.18 -4.21
CA GLY A 51 -15.25 16.73 -3.36
C GLY A 51 -15.93 15.41 -3.79
N GLY A 52 -15.43 14.78 -4.86
CA GLY A 52 -15.87 13.46 -5.32
C GLY A 52 -15.28 12.31 -4.50
N VAL A 53 -15.89 11.13 -4.65
CA VAL A 53 -15.44 9.89 -3.99
C VAL A 53 -14.45 9.18 -4.91
N LEU A 54 -13.33 8.72 -4.34
CA LEU A 54 -12.32 7.96 -5.08
C LEU A 54 -12.77 6.50 -5.30
N PRO A 55 -12.35 5.85 -6.40
CA PRO A 55 -12.78 4.48 -6.72
C PRO A 55 -12.51 3.49 -5.59
N ARG A 56 -13.49 2.66 -5.24
CA ARG A 56 -13.30 1.51 -4.35
C ARG A 56 -12.94 0.28 -5.16
N HIS A 57 -11.89 -0.42 -4.75
CA HIS A 57 -11.50 -1.70 -5.31
C HIS A 57 -11.95 -2.79 -4.32
N GLU A 58 -12.61 -3.84 -4.81
CA GLU A 58 -13.02 -4.95 -3.95
C GLU A 58 -11.78 -5.70 -3.47
N GLU A 59 -11.66 -5.86 -2.15
CA GLU A 59 -10.76 -6.87 -1.59
C GLU A 59 -11.35 -8.24 -1.92
N PRO A 60 -10.53 -9.23 -2.33
CA PRO A 60 -11.05 -10.56 -2.61
C PRO A 60 -11.72 -11.11 -1.35
N SER A 61 -13.01 -11.42 -1.45
CA SER A 61 -13.76 -12.11 -0.40
C SER A 61 -13.27 -13.55 -0.28
N ASP A 62 -13.36 -14.13 0.92
CA ASP A 62 -13.06 -15.56 1.19
C ASP A 62 -13.75 -16.55 0.22
N GLU A 63 -14.86 -16.13 -0.40
CA GLU A 63 -15.64 -16.92 -1.36
C GLU A 63 -15.11 -16.90 -2.81
N LYS A 64 -14.22 -15.97 -3.17
CA LYS A 64 -13.66 -15.81 -4.53
C LYS A 64 -12.15 -16.05 -4.49
N TRP A 65 -11.76 -17.31 -4.67
CA TRP A 65 -10.35 -17.73 -4.75
C TRP A 65 -9.61 -17.22 -6.00
N ASP A 66 -10.32 -16.71 -7.01
CA ASP A 66 -9.74 -16.10 -8.20
C ASP A 66 -9.54 -14.59 -7.99
N THR A 67 -8.50 -14.26 -7.23
CA THR A 67 -8.09 -12.87 -6.94
C THR A 67 -7.39 -12.22 -8.13
N THR A 68 -7.13 -12.97 -9.21
CA THR A 68 -6.33 -12.50 -10.35
C THR A 68 -7.15 -11.75 -11.40
N LYS A 69 -8.48 -11.93 -11.43
CA LYS A 69 -9.35 -11.30 -12.43
C LYS A 69 -9.32 -9.78 -12.33
N GLY A 70 -8.80 -9.14 -13.39
CA GLY A 70 -8.80 -7.69 -13.57
C GLY A 70 -7.60 -6.97 -12.94
N ARG A 71 -6.58 -7.69 -12.46
CA ARG A 71 -5.32 -7.10 -12.01
C ARG A 71 -4.28 -7.13 -13.15
N PRO A 72 -3.45 -6.09 -13.29
CA PRO A 72 -2.30 -6.13 -14.19
C PRO A 72 -1.31 -7.22 -13.79
N ASP A 73 -0.58 -7.78 -14.76
CA ASP A 73 0.37 -8.88 -14.54
C ASP A 73 1.49 -8.56 -13.53
N TRP A 74 1.85 -7.27 -13.39
CA TRP A 74 2.86 -6.79 -12.46
C TRP A 74 2.32 -6.62 -11.02
N ALA A 75 1.00 -6.56 -10.85
CA ALA A 75 0.37 -6.19 -9.59
C ALA A 75 0.36 -7.37 -8.63
N ARG A 76 0.98 -7.17 -7.46
CA ARG A 76 0.98 -8.14 -6.37
C ARG A 76 -0.39 -8.20 -5.70
N ASP A 77 -0.76 -9.40 -5.27
CA ASP A 77 -1.90 -9.61 -4.38
C ASP A 77 -1.52 -9.30 -2.93
N TRP A 78 -2.13 -8.25 -2.37
CA TRP A 78 -1.88 -7.80 -1.00
C TRP A 78 -2.89 -8.34 0.00
N SER A 79 -3.90 -9.11 -0.44
CA SER A 79 -5.00 -9.59 0.40
C SER A 79 -4.56 -10.44 1.61
N TYR A 80 -3.42 -11.10 1.52
CA TYR A 80 -2.84 -11.89 2.60
C TYR A 80 -1.68 -11.20 3.33
N THR A 81 -1.40 -9.94 3.01
CA THR A 81 -0.32 -9.17 3.67
C THR A 81 -0.87 -8.44 4.89
N TYR A 82 -0.37 -8.80 6.07
CA TYR A 82 -0.79 -8.16 7.33
C TYR A 82 0.11 -6.99 7.74
N LEU A 83 1.36 -6.98 7.25
CA LEU A 83 2.33 -5.95 7.59
C LEU A 83 3.18 -5.62 6.35
N LEU A 84 3.19 -4.34 5.98
CA LEU A 84 4.10 -3.80 4.98
C LEU A 84 5.05 -2.82 5.70
N HIS A 85 6.33 -3.15 5.69
CA HIS A 85 7.39 -2.29 6.19
C HIS A 85 8.32 -1.94 5.04
N ALA A 86 8.43 -0.66 4.70
CA ALA A 86 9.22 -0.21 3.56
C ALA A 86 10.04 1.04 3.91
N PHE A 87 11.23 1.15 3.33
CA PHE A 87 12.07 2.34 3.37
C PHE A 87 12.18 2.92 1.96
N THR A 88 12.43 4.22 1.85
CA THR A 88 12.71 4.81 0.55
C THR A 88 14.04 4.27 0.00
N PRO A 89 14.07 3.80 -1.27
CA PRO A 89 15.25 3.19 -1.89
C PRO A 89 16.43 4.17 -2.03
N THR A 90 16.14 5.47 -2.04
CA THR A 90 17.15 6.56 -2.02
C THR A 90 18.13 6.45 -0.85
N ARG A 91 17.76 5.78 0.25
CA ARG A 91 18.66 5.54 1.39
C ARG A 91 19.93 4.76 1.01
N TRP A 92 19.88 3.96 -0.06
CA TRP A 92 20.99 3.16 -0.55
C TRP A 92 21.54 3.65 -1.90
N GLY A 93 21.12 4.84 -2.35
CA GLY A 93 21.55 5.42 -3.62
C GLY A 93 20.91 4.76 -4.85
N HIS A 94 19.86 3.96 -4.67
CA HIS A 94 19.10 3.37 -5.76
C HIS A 94 17.94 4.29 -6.18
N GLU A 95 17.85 4.57 -7.47
CA GLU A 95 16.78 5.36 -8.08
C GLU A 95 15.76 4.42 -8.72
N VAL A 96 14.50 4.53 -8.30
CA VAL A 96 13.41 3.70 -8.85
C VAL A 96 12.71 4.45 -9.99
N PRO A 97 12.52 3.84 -11.17
CA PRO A 97 11.85 4.48 -12.29
C PRO A 97 10.45 5.01 -11.94
N GLY A 98 10.19 6.28 -12.27
CA GLY A 98 8.89 6.92 -12.04
C GLY A 98 8.54 7.14 -10.56
N PHE A 99 9.50 6.98 -9.64
CA PHE A 99 9.32 7.20 -8.22
C PHE A 99 10.40 8.12 -7.66
N GLU A 100 9.96 9.13 -6.90
CA GLU A 100 10.85 10.07 -6.21
C GLU A 100 10.63 10.01 -4.69
N HIS A 101 9.37 10.14 -4.27
CA HIS A 101 8.98 10.12 -2.87
C HIS A 101 7.55 9.56 -2.72
N ILE A 102 7.24 9.07 -1.53
CA ILE A 102 5.87 8.70 -1.18
C ILE A 102 5.10 9.99 -0.89
N SER A 103 4.23 10.41 -1.80
CA SER A 103 3.26 11.49 -1.61
C SER A 103 1.83 10.96 -1.54
N SER A 104 0.91 11.79 -1.06
CA SER A 104 -0.53 11.48 -1.07
C SER A 104 -1.02 11.21 -2.49
N ARG A 105 -0.67 12.08 -3.44
CA ARG A 105 -0.93 11.91 -4.86
C ARG A 105 -0.45 10.56 -5.38
N TYR A 106 0.82 10.23 -5.17
CA TYR A 106 1.39 8.94 -5.61
C TYR A 106 0.59 7.73 -5.09
N VAL A 107 0.21 7.74 -3.81
CA VAL A 107 -0.59 6.66 -3.23
C VAL A 107 -2.00 6.62 -3.84
N LEU A 108 -2.64 7.77 -3.99
CA LEU A 108 -4.02 7.89 -4.47
C LEU A 108 -4.16 7.62 -5.97
N GLU A 109 -3.09 7.80 -6.77
CA GLU A 109 -3.04 7.42 -8.18
C GLU A 109 -3.09 5.90 -8.38
N ARG A 110 -2.63 5.12 -7.39
CA ARG A 110 -2.71 3.65 -7.32
C ARG A 110 -1.99 2.92 -8.46
N GLN A 111 -0.91 3.52 -8.97
CA GLN A 111 -0.13 3.02 -10.11
C GLN A 111 1.12 2.22 -9.72
N SER A 112 1.37 1.97 -8.44
CA SER A 112 2.47 1.10 -7.98
C SER A 112 1.97 0.03 -7.01
N ASN A 113 2.82 -0.94 -6.71
CA ASN A 113 2.54 -1.99 -5.73
C ASN A 113 2.42 -1.42 -4.31
N PHE A 114 3.28 -0.47 -3.94
CA PHE A 114 3.17 0.28 -2.69
C PHE A 114 1.85 1.05 -2.62
N ALA A 115 1.52 1.80 -3.68
CA ALA A 115 0.30 2.58 -3.75
C ALA A 115 -0.93 1.68 -3.64
N ARG A 116 -0.95 0.53 -4.34
CA ARG A 116 -2.04 -0.46 -4.25
C ARG A 116 -2.24 -1.01 -2.85
N ALA A 117 -1.15 -1.32 -2.12
CA ALA A 117 -1.22 -1.83 -0.75
C ALA A 117 -1.76 -0.78 0.24
N VAL A 118 -1.37 0.49 0.09
CA VAL A 118 -1.70 1.56 1.04
C VAL A 118 -3.00 2.30 0.69
N TYR A 119 -3.43 2.22 -0.58
CA TYR A 119 -4.59 2.94 -1.11
C TYR A 119 -5.88 2.79 -0.29
N PRO A 120 -6.30 1.61 0.21
CA PRO A 120 -7.55 1.49 0.97
C PRO A 120 -7.59 2.42 2.19
N VAL A 121 -6.46 2.60 2.86
CA VAL A 121 -6.31 3.46 4.03
C VAL A 121 -6.18 4.93 3.62
N ALA A 122 -5.33 5.25 2.64
CA ALA A 122 -5.18 6.62 2.15
C ALA A 122 -6.51 7.19 1.60
N ARG A 123 -7.26 6.38 0.85
CA ARG A 123 -8.60 6.72 0.35
C ARG A 123 -9.55 7.08 1.50
N LYS A 124 -9.59 6.25 2.55
CA LYS A 124 -10.43 6.50 3.72
C LYS A 124 -10.05 7.81 4.41
N LEU A 125 -8.75 8.05 4.60
CA LEU A 125 -8.26 9.31 5.19
C LEU A 125 -8.63 10.52 4.33
N HIS A 126 -8.56 10.40 3.01
CA HIS A 126 -8.99 11.45 2.09
C HIS A 126 -10.51 11.70 2.19
N GLU A 127 -11.33 10.65 2.22
CA GLU A 127 -12.78 10.73 2.39
C GLU A 127 -13.19 11.38 3.74
N GLU A 128 -12.39 11.18 4.78
CA GLU A 128 -12.57 11.81 6.09
C GLU A 128 -12.00 13.24 6.17
N GLY A 129 -11.39 13.74 5.09
CA GLY A 129 -10.76 15.07 5.04
C GLY A 129 -9.47 15.18 5.87
N LEU A 130 -8.84 14.05 6.18
CA LEU A 130 -7.59 13.95 6.95
C LEU A 130 -6.34 13.88 6.08
N LEU A 131 -6.53 13.72 4.76
CA LEU A 131 -5.48 13.61 3.75
C LEU A 131 -5.91 14.40 2.50
N ASP A 132 -5.14 15.39 2.09
CA ASP A 132 -5.33 16.06 0.80
C ASP A 132 -4.51 15.35 -0.30
N ILE A 133 -4.97 15.43 -1.55
CA ILE A 133 -4.26 14.85 -2.70
C ILE A 133 -2.87 15.50 -2.84
N ASP A 134 -2.79 16.80 -2.61
CA ASP A 134 -1.58 17.60 -2.81
C ASP A 134 -0.85 17.89 -1.48
N ASP A 135 -1.13 17.10 -0.43
CA ASP A 135 -0.35 17.13 0.80
C ASP A 135 1.14 16.88 0.51
N SER A 136 1.98 17.75 1.07
CA SER A 136 3.43 17.65 0.92
C SER A 136 3.96 16.36 1.52
N TYR A 137 4.83 15.67 0.77
CA TYR A 137 5.56 14.50 1.26
C TYR A 137 6.51 14.83 2.43
N LEU A 138 6.90 16.10 2.61
CA LEU A 138 7.71 16.57 3.74
C LEU A 138 6.91 16.63 5.04
N GLY A 139 5.58 16.50 4.97
CA GLY A 139 4.68 16.79 6.07
C GLY A 139 4.57 18.29 6.36
N HIS A 140 3.64 18.67 7.22
CA HIS A 140 3.62 20.01 7.78
C HIS A 140 4.79 20.16 8.76
N GLU A 141 5.58 21.24 8.62
CA GLU A 141 6.61 21.64 9.57
C GLU A 141 6.02 21.64 11.00
N GLY A 142 6.33 20.60 11.79
CA GLY A 142 5.93 20.51 13.20
C GLY A 142 5.45 19.14 13.69
N HIS A 143 5.04 18.21 12.82
CA HIS A 143 4.59 16.88 13.27
C HIS A 143 4.98 15.78 12.29
N TYR A 144 6.02 15.01 12.63
CA TYR A 144 6.31 13.74 11.97
C TYR A 144 5.10 12.79 12.14
N ARG A 145 4.26 12.67 11.12
CA ARG A 145 3.31 11.54 11.01
C ARG A 145 4.05 10.44 10.28
N ALA A 146 4.67 9.54 11.04
CA ALA A 146 5.12 8.27 10.47
C ALA A 146 3.88 7.55 9.91
N TRP A 147 3.96 7.11 8.65
CA TRP A 147 2.96 6.27 8.00
C TRP A 147 2.98 4.87 8.64
N TYR A 148 2.38 4.72 9.83
CA TYR A 148 2.06 3.42 10.40
C TYR A 148 0.68 2.99 9.90
N VAL A 149 0.66 2.13 8.89
CA VAL A 149 -0.57 1.54 8.37
C VAL A 149 -0.67 0.11 8.91
N ASN A 150 -1.58 -0.10 9.87
CA ASN A 150 -1.95 -1.43 10.35
C ASN A 150 -3.15 -1.89 9.50
N VAL A 151 -2.94 -2.86 8.62
CA VAL A 151 -3.98 -3.43 7.77
C VAL A 151 -4.65 -4.56 8.55
N THR A 152 -5.66 -4.23 9.35
CA THR A 152 -6.57 -5.22 9.92
C THR A 152 -7.98 -4.89 9.46
N GLY A 153 -8.50 -5.72 8.54
CA GLY A 153 -9.93 -5.87 8.27
C GLY A 153 -10.56 -6.83 9.27
#